data_AF-A0AAD4G941-F1
#
_entry.id   AF-A0AAD4G941-F1
#
_cell.length_a   1.000
_cell.length_b   1.000
_cell.length_c   1.000
_cell.angle_alpha   90.00
_cell.angle_beta   90.00
_cell.angle_gamma   90.00
#
_symmetry.space_group_name_H-M   'P 1'
#
loop_
_entity.id
_entity.type
_entity.pdbx_description
1 polymer ?
#
loop_
_entity_poly.entity_id
_entity_poly.type
_entity_poly.pdbx_seq_one_letter_code
_entity_poly.pdbx_strand_id
1 'polypeptide(L)'
;MSSFLDFKFVAVALTYALLASAAVPNKRSVQWLQHNGPAAKALNDQYQSLTATTSCSNDGDFACIQNQFATCYEGRYVLSACHSGWSCAALPNEWDEGTTTTCDTNDNISYRFSQAGVSEYKRSFPDAKRSLQWLQQNGPAAKQLNDQYATLTTSSSCNDGDVACVGGQFATCYEGSYQTWSCGDLTCAAIPNEWSQGTTTLCDTSDDIAWRFSQAGVSEN
;
A
#
# COMPACT_ATOMS: atom_id res chain seq x y z
N MET A 1 48.71 35.32 -62.43
CA MET A 1 48.40 33.90 -62.16
C MET A 1 47.91 33.83 -60.72
N SER A 2 46.59 33.85 -60.49
CA SER A 2 46.01 33.64 -59.16
C SER A 2 44.77 32.78 -59.33
N SER A 3 44.91 31.51 -58.96
CA SER A 3 43.87 30.49 -59.00
C SER A 3 42.90 30.66 -57.84
N PHE A 4 41.60 30.62 -58.11
CA PHE A 4 40.56 30.47 -57.10
C PHE A 4 40.34 28.96 -56.84
N LEU A 5 40.41 28.54 -55.57
CA LEU A 5 40.10 27.18 -55.15
C LEU A 5 38.59 27.03 -54.91
N ASP A 6 37.98 26.06 -55.61
CA ASP A 6 36.65 25.54 -55.37
C ASP A 6 36.61 24.71 -54.07
N PHE A 7 35.74 25.10 -53.13
CA PHE A 7 35.46 24.31 -51.92
C PHE A 7 34.23 23.42 -52.15
N LYS A 8 34.44 22.10 -52.19
CA LYS A 8 33.36 21.12 -52.24
C LYS A 8 32.79 20.88 -50.84
N PHE A 9 31.49 21.12 -50.65
CA PHE A 9 30.73 20.73 -49.46
C PHE A 9 30.56 19.20 -49.41
N VAL A 10 31.09 18.56 -48.38
CA VAL A 10 30.77 17.17 -48.01
C VAL A 10 29.71 17.22 -46.91
N ALA A 11 28.48 16.80 -47.22
CA ALA A 11 27.41 16.67 -46.24
C ALA A 11 27.54 15.32 -45.51
N VAL A 12 27.87 15.35 -44.23
CA VAL A 12 27.87 14.17 -43.34
C VAL A 12 26.48 14.06 -42.71
N ALA A 13 25.72 13.03 -43.08
CA ALA A 13 24.45 12.71 -42.43
C ALA A 13 24.72 11.93 -41.13
N LEU A 14 24.54 12.58 -39.97
CA LEU A 14 24.48 11.90 -38.66
C LEU A 14 23.06 11.35 -38.45
N THR A 15 22.90 10.04 -38.55
CA THR A 15 21.71 9.33 -38.07
C THR A 15 21.88 8.99 -36.59
N TYR A 16 21.23 9.76 -35.72
CA TYR A 16 21.07 9.41 -34.31
C TYR A 16 19.93 8.40 -34.16
N ALA A 17 20.27 7.13 -33.93
CA ALA A 17 19.31 6.15 -33.43
C ALA A 17 19.16 6.34 -31.92
N LEU A 18 18.07 6.99 -31.49
CA LEU A 18 17.66 7.05 -30.08
C LEU A 18 17.12 5.69 -29.66
N LEU A 19 17.97 4.85 -29.05
CA LEU A 19 17.52 3.71 -28.26
C LEU A 19 17.04 4.22 -26.89
N ALA A 20 15.78 4.65 -26.81
CA ALA A 20 15.12 4.86 -25.54
C ALA A 20 14.81 3.49 -24.90
N SER A 21 15.73 2.97 -24.09
CA SER A 21 15.40 1.91 -23.15
C SER A 21 14.70 2.54 -21.96
N ALA A 22 13.38 2.65 -22.02
CA ALA A 22 12.57 2.92 -20.83
C ALA A 22 12.58 1.64 -19.97
N ALA A 23 13.58 1.53 -19.09
CA ALA A 23 13.52 0.56 -18.00
C ALA A 23 12.44 1.05 -17.02
N VAL A 24 11.28 0.41 -17.04
CA VAL A 24 10.26 0.57 -16.00
C VAL A 24 10.90 0.14 -14.68
N PRO A 25 10.93 0.97 -13.62
CA PRO A 25 11.52 0.54 -12.37
C PRO A 25 10.58 -0.50 -11.75
N ASN A 26 10.97 -1.77 -11.82
CA ASN A 26 10.29 -2.86 -11.14
C ASN A 26 10.62 -2.75 -9.65
N LYS A 27 9.91 -1.86 -8.93
CA LYS A 27 10.21 -1.48 -7.54
C LYS A 27 9.67 -2.46 -6.49
N ARG A 28 9.01 -3.56 -6.86
CA ARG A 28 8.67 -4.61 -5.91
C ARG A 28 9.90 -5.48 -5.65
N SER A 29 10.51 -5.33 -4.48
CA SER A 29 11.76 -6.01 -4.17
C SER A 29 11.60 -6.97 -3.00
N VAL A 30 11.95 -8.24 -3.21
CA VAL A 30 12.15 -9.19 -2.11
C VAL A 30 13.21 -8.69 -1.13
N GLN A 31 14.16 -7.86 -1.58
CA GLN A 31 15.14 -7.23 -0.70
C GLN A 31 14.49 -6.28 0.30
N TRP A 32 13.45 -5.53 -0.09
CA TRP A 32 12.69 -4.70 0.84
C TRP A 32 11.95 -5.54 1.87
N LEU A 33 11.29 -6.63 1.43
CA LEU A 33 10.66 -7.57 2.34
C LEU A 33 11.67 -8.14 3.36
N GLN A 34 12.86 -8.54 2.91
CA GLN A 34 13.93 -9.06 3.78
C GLN A 34 14.46 -8.01 4.75
N HIS A 35 14.61 -6.77 4.30
CA HIS A 35 15.07 -5.66 5.12
C HIS A 35 14.05 -5.28 6.19
N ASN A 36 12.78 -5.16 5.81
CA ASN A 36 11.69 -4.68 6.66
C ASN A 36 11.08 -5.77 7.56
N GLY A 37 11.28 -7.04 7.20
CA GLY A 37 10.74 -8.22 7.89
C GLY A 37 10.96 -8.25 9.39
N PRO A 38 12.19 -8.06 9.89
CA PRO A 38 12.48 -8.10 11.32
C PRO A 38 11.70 -7.06 12.12
N ALA A 39 11.57 -5.83 11.59
CA ALA A 39 10.81 -4.76 12.22
C ALA A 39 9.31 -5.08 12.26
N ALA A 40 8.76 -5.58 11.14
CA ALA A 40 7.36 -6.00 11.09
C ALA A 40 7.07 -7.14 12.09
N LYS A 41 7.97 -8.12 12.21
CA LYS A 41 7.83 -9.20 13.19
C LYS A 41 7.85 -8.64 14.62
N ALA A 42 8.81 -7.77 14.93
CA ALA A 42 8.93 -7.18 16.25
C ALA A 42 7.67 -6.39 16.65
N LEU A 43 7.06 -5.64 15.72
CA LEU A 43 5.78 -4.97 15.94
C LEU A 43 4.65 -5.95 16.24
N ASN A 44 4.52 -7.03 15.46
CA ASN A 44 3.50 -8.05 15.74
C ASN A 44 3.71 -8.76 17.07
N ASP A 45 4.97 -8.98 17.48
CA ASP A 45 5.28 -9.55 18.80
C ASP A 45 4.86 -8.57 19.92
N GLN A 46 5.07 -7.26 19.75
CA GLN A 46 4.60 -6.23 20.70
C GLN A 46 3.08 -6.21 20.82
N TYR A 47 2.39 -6.29 19.68
CA TYR A 47 0.93 -6.28 19.58
C TYR A 47 0.25 -7.40 20.38
N GLN A 48 0.90 -8.55 20.56
CA GLN A 48 0.36 -9.66 21.39
C GLN A 48 0.16 -9.29 22.86
N SER A 49 0.86 -8.27 23.36
CA SER A 49 0.71 -7.76 24.73
C SER A 49 -0.36 -6.68 24.88
N LEU A 50 -0.88 -6.15 23.77
CA LEU A 50 -1.84 -5.05 23.76
C LEU A 50 -3.27 -5.56 23.94
N THR A 51 -4.07 -4.74 24.59
CA THR A 51 -5.52 -4.91 24.76
C THR A 51 -6.21 -3.59 24.47
N ALA A 52 -7.53 -3.59 24.29
CA ALA A 52 -8.29 -2.34 24.09
C ALA A 52 -8.12 -1.33 25.24
N THR A 53 -7.79 -1.80 26.45
CA THR A 53 -7.54 -0.94 27.62
C THR A 53 -6.07 -0.57 27.78
N THR A 54 -5.18 -1.04 26.90
CA THR A 54 -3.79 -0.60 26.91
C THR A 54 -3.75 0.86 26.48
N SER A 55 -3.13 1.71 27.29
CA SER A 55 -2.95 3.12 26.95
C SER A 55 -1.98 3.26 25.79
N CYS A 56 -2.28 4.17 24.87
CA CYS A 56 -1.41 4.55 23.76
C CYS A 56 -1.05 6.04 23.87
N SER A 57 0.07 6.45 23.27
CA SER A 57 0.64 7.79 23.53
C SER A 57 0.39 8.79 22.42
N ASN A 58 0.27 8.34 21.16
CA ASN A 58 0.07 9.22 20.03
C ASN A 58 -1.20 8.84 19.28
N ASP A 59 -2.10 9.79 19.11
CA ASP A 59 -3.29 9.60 18.29
C ASP A 59 -2.88 9.26 16.86
N GLY A 60 -3.51 8.23 16.30
CA GLY A 60 -3.17 7.70 14.98
C GLY A 60 -2.14 6.58 14.98
N ASP A 61 -1.56 6.22 16.12
CA ASP A 61 -0.75 5.01 16.21
C ASP A 61 -1.64 3.79 15.92
N PHE A 62 -1.18 2.92 15.01
CA PHE A 62 -1.89 1.70 14.63
C PHE A 62 -1.33 0.48 15.35
N ALA A 63 -2.23 -0.44 15.71
CA ALA A 63 -1.89 -1.72 16.29
C ALA A 63 -2.80 -2.84 15.77
N CYS A 64 -2.43 -4.08 16.09
CA CYS A 64 -3.31 -5.23 15.93
C CYS A 64 -3.64 -5.80 17.29
N ILE A 65 -4.93 -5.86 17.65
CA ILE A 65 -5.36 -6.38 18.95
C ILE A 65 -6.41 -7.46 18.68
N GLN A 66 -6.13 -8.69 19.11
CA GLN A 66 -7.01 -9.84 18.87
C GLN A 66 -7.39 -10.00 17.38
N ASN A 67 -6.42 -9.82 16.48
CA ASN A 67 -6.57 -9.83 15.01
C ASN A 67 -7.43 -8.70 14.42
N GLN A 68 -7.87 -7.73 15.22
CA GLN A 68 -8.58 -6.53 14.77
C GLN A 68 -7.63 -5.37 14.56
N PHE A 69 -7.95 -4.49 13.62
CA PHE A 69 -7.23 -3.24 13.44
C PHE A 69 -7.56 -2.31 14.60
N ALA A 70 -6.55 -1.67 15.17
CA ALA A 70 -6.70 -0.78 16.30
C ALA A 70 -6.06 0.57 16.01
N THR A 71 -6.80 1.65 16.23
CA THR A 71 -6.28 3.02 16.12
C THR A 71 -6.24 3.66 17.49
N CYS A 72 -5.11 4.28 17.84
CA CYS A 72 -5.00 5.08 19.05
C CYS A 72 -5.81 6.37 18.90
N TYR A 73 -6.70 6.62 19.86
CA TYR A 73 -7.46 7.86 19.95
C TYR A 73 -7.71 8.23 21.42
N GLU A 74 -7.33 9.44 21.80
CA GLU A 74 -7.42 9.96 23.18
C GLU A 74 -6.80 9.02 24.22
N GLY A 75 -5.67 8.42 23.84
CA GLY A 75 -4.89 7.55 24.72
C GLY A 75 -5.42 6.13 24.91
N ARG A 76 -6.41 5.70 24.11
CA ARG A 76 -6.92 4.31 24.08
C ARG A 76 -7.03 3.77 22.66
N TYR A 77 -7.01 2.44 22.52
CA TYR A 77 -7.22 1.80 21.22
C TYR A 77 -8.71 1.60 20.92
N VAL A 78 -9.15 2.15 19.78
CA VAL A 78 -10.45 1.88 19.18
C VAL A 78 -10.29 0.74 18.18
N LEU A 79 -11.11 -0.31 18.32
CA LEU A 79 -11.02 -1.53 17.52
C LEU A 79 -11.98 -1.48 16.33
N SER A 80 -11.46 -1.84 15.15
CA SER A 80 -12.21 -2.08 13.92
C SER A 80 -11.99 -3.50 13.46
N ALA A 81 -13.07 -4.25 13.25
CA ALA A 81 -12.99 -5.59 12.71
C ALA A 81 -12.43 -5.57 11.27
N CYS A 82 -11.52 -6.48 10.96
CA CYS A 82 -11.12 -6.73 9.58
C CYS A 82 -12.27 -7.36 8.78
N HIS A 83 -12.20 -7.25 7.45
CA HIS A 83 -13.13 -7.97 6.58
C HIS A 83 -13.12 -9.48 6.86
N SER A 84 -14.21 -10.17 6.53
CA SER A 84 -14.32 -11.62 6.73
C SER A 84 -13.15 -12.37 6.06
N GLY A 85 -12.41 -13.16 6.84
CA GLY A 85 -11.25 -13.93 6.37
C GLY A 85 -9.93 -13.15 6.36
N TRP A 86 -9.93 -11.89 6.78
CA TRP A 86 -8.72 -11.06 6.92
C TRP A 86 -8.28 -11.00 8.38
N SER A 87 -7.03 -10.60 8.61
CA SER A 87 -6.46 -10.38 9.94
C SER A 87 -5.58 -9.13 9.93
N CYS A 88 -5.52 -8.44 11.06
CA CYS A 88 -4.60 -7.34 11.23
C CYS A 88 -3.18 -7.88 11.45
N ALA A 89 -2.21 -7.34 10.72
CA ALA A 89 -0.79 -7.53 10.99
C ALA A 89 0.01 -6.26 10.67
N ALA A 90 1.17 -6.08 11.33
CA ALA A 90 2.24 -5.24 10.77
C ALA A 90 2.91 -6.01 9.62
N LEU A 91 2.89 -5.46 8.43
CA LEU A 91 3.44 -6.06 7.21
C LEU A 91 4.75 -5.37 6.82
N PRO A 92 5.79 -6.09 6.38
CA PRO A 92 6.95 -5.45 5.77
C PRO A 92 6.53 -4.79 4.44
N ASN A 93 6.98 -3.56 4.22
CA ASN A 93 6.78 -2.87 2.95
C ASN A 93 7.64 -3.55 1.86
N GLU A 94 7.11 -3.64 0.64
CA GLU A 94 7.73 -4.33 -0.49
C GLU A 94 8.25 -3.37 -1.59
N TRP A 95 7.95 -2.08 -1.43
CA TRP A 95 8.28 -1.00 -2.37
C TRP A 95 9.30 -0.03 -1.80
N ASP A 96 9.31 0.16 -0.48
CA ASP A 96 10.22 1.06 0.22
C ASP A 96 10.58 0.55 1.63
N GLU A 97 11.40 1.31 2.36
CA GLU A 97 11.75 1.07 3.76
C GLU A 97 10.51 1.17 4.68
N GLY A 98 10.47 0.33 5.71
CA GLY A 98 9.49 0.39 6.79
C GLY A 98 8.39 -0.68 6.73
N THR A 99 7.35 -0.47 7.54
CA THR A 99 6.29 -1.43 7.80
C THR A 99 4.93 -0.76 7.79
N THR A 100 3.89 -1.49 7.41
CA THR A 100 2.51 -1.00 7.41
C THR A 100 1.63 -1.90 8.26
N THR A 101 0.95 -1.35 9.27
CA THR A 101 -0.03 -2.08 10.07
C THR A 101 -1.40 -1.95 9.42
N THR A 102 -2.00 -3.06 9.01
CA THR A 102 -3.30 -3.05 8.32
C THR A 102 -3.99 -4.41 8.38
N CYS A 103 -5.27 -4.44 8.03
CA CYS A 103 -6.00 -5.67 7.74
C CYS A 103 -5.61 -6.17 6.34
N ASP A 104 -5.23 -7.44 6.25
CA ASP A 104 -5.06 -8.11 4.97
C ASP A 104 -5.45 -9.58 5.08
N THR A 105 -5.45 -10.27 3.95
CA THR A 105 -5.60 -11.71 3.87
C THR A 105 -4.48 -12.42 4.62
N ASN A 106 -4.83 -13.53 5.27
CA ASN A 106 -3.84 -14.41 5.88
C ASN A 106 -2.79 -14.92 4.87
N ASP A 107 -3.18 -15.02 3.60
CA ASP A 107 -2.28 -15.43 2.51
C ASP A 107 -1.24 -14.34 2.19
N ASN A 108 -1.63 -13.07 2.06
CA ASN A 108 -0.66 -11.98 1.85
C ASN A 108 0.29 -11.84 3.04
N ILE A 109 -0.26 -11.86 4.26
CA ILE A 109 0.53 -11.77 5.49
C ILE A 109 1.60 -12.86 5.49
N SER A 110 1.18 -14.12 5.30
CA SER A 110 2.08 -15.27 5.27
C SER A 110 3.11 -15.16 4.14
N TYR A 111 2.69 -14.73 2.94
CA TYR A 111 3.58 -14.54 1.81
C TYR A 111 4.69 -13.53 2.14
N ARG A 112 4.34 -12.33 2.60
CA ARG A 112 5.31 -11.26 2.87
C ARG A 112 6.32 -11.67 3.93
N PHE A 113 5.86 -12.31 5.02
CA PHE A 113 6.75 -12.83 6.06
C PHE A 113 7.64 -13.99 5.59
N SER A 114 7.15 -14.83 4.67
CA SER A 114 7.95 -15.90 4.06
C SER A 114 9.08 -15.35 3.17
N GLN A 115 8.78 -14.36 2.32
CA GLN A 115 9.77 -13.70 1.45
C GLN A 115 10.79 -12.92 2.26
N ALA A 116 10.35 -12.34 3.38
CA ALA A 116 11.19 -11.62 4.31
C ALA A 116 12.18 -12.51 5.09
N GLY A 117 12.01 -13.83 5.07
CA GLY A 117 12.92 -14.77 5.76
C GLY A 117 12.82 -14.74 7.29
N VAL A 118 11.80 -14.11 7.86
CA VAL A 118 11.61 -13.94 9.32
C VAL A 118 10.49 -14.82 9.90
N SER A 119 10.01 -15.80 9.14
CA SER A 119 8.91 -16.66 9.57
C SER A 119 9.31 -17.66 10.68
N GLU A 120 8.55 -17.69 11.78
CA GLU A 120 8.33 -18.94 12.57
C GLU A 120 7.39 -19.92 11.82
N TYR A 121 6.64 -19.41 10.83
CA TYR A 121 5.64 -20.13 10.05
C TYR A 121 6.26 -21.04 8.97
N LYS A 122 6.91 -22.13 9.39
CA LYS A 122 7.19 -23.24 8.47
C LYS A 122 5.96 -24.13 8.34
N ARG A 123 5.16 -23.92 7.28
CA ARG A 123 4.86 -24.96 6.27
C ARG A 123 3.75 -24.62 5.27
N SER A 124 4.01 -25.07 4.04
CA SER A 124 3.11 -25.69 3.06
C SER A 124 1.62 -25.30 3.12
N PHE A 125 1.26 -24.27 2.36
CA PHE A 125 -0.11 -24.09 1.87
C PHE A 125 -0.11 -24.02 0.34
N PRO A 126 -1.17 -24.50 -0.32
CA PRO A 126 -1.23 -24.62 -1.77
C PRO A 126 -1.19 -23.24 -2.39
N ASP A 127 -0.09 -22.92 -3.11
CA ASP A 127 0.05 -21.88 -4.14
C ASP A 127 -1.12 -20.86 -4.23
N ALA A 128 -1.39 -20.12 -3.15
CA ALA A 128 -2.26 -18.95 -3.19
C ALA A 128 -1.44 -17.89 -3.89
N LYS A 129 -1.38 -17.97 -5.23
CA LYS A 129 -0.59 -17.07 -6.04
C LYS A 129 -1.30 -15.73 -6.06
N ARG A 130 -0.53 -14.67 -5.78
CA ARG A 130 -0.83 -13.33 -6.28
C ARG A 130 -1.35 -13.47 -7.71
N SER A 131 -2.56 -13.00 -7.95
CA SER A 131 -3.22 -13.18 -9.24
C SER A 131 -3.58 -11.82 -9.83
N LEU A 132 -3.16 -11.62 -11.08
CA LEU A 132 -3.63 -10.49 -11.89
C LEU A 132 -5.17 -10.50 -11.98
N GLN A 133 -5.80 -11.68 -11.94
CA GLN A 133 -7.26 -11.81 -11.93
C GLN A 133 -7.88 -11.13 -10.70
N TRP A 134 -7.25 -11.20 -9.52
CA TRP A 134 -7.76 -10.51 -8.33
C TRP A 134 -7.66 -9.01 -8.49
N LEU A 135 -6.54 -8.50 -9.00
CA LEU A 135 -6.41 -7.07 -9.29
C LEU A 135 -7.49 -6.59 -10.27
N GLN A 136 -7.71 -7.32 -11.38
CA GLN A 136 -8.74 -7.00 -12.37
C GLN A 136 -10.17 -7.05 -11.80
N GLN A 137 -10.46 -8.03 -10.94
CA GLN A 137 -11.76 -8.16 -10.30
C GLN A 137 -12.02 -7.06 -9.27
N ASN A 138 -11.00 -6.71 -8.48
CA ASN A 138 -11.13 -5.80 -7.35
C ASN A 138 -10.94 -4.32 -7.74
N GLY A 139 -10.26 -4.04 -8.86
CA GLY A 139 -9.94 -2.69 -9.33
C GLY A 139 -11.14 -1.75 -9.44
N PRO A 140 -12.25 -2.15 -10.07
CA PRO A 140 -13.44 -1.30 -10.16
C PRO A 140 -14.00 -0.89 -8.79
N ALA A 141 -13.99 -1.80 -7.81
CA ALA A 141 -14.45 -1.51 -6.45
C ALA A 141 -13.51 -0.54 -5.74
N ALA A 142 -12.19 -0.73 -5.87
CA ALA A 142 -11.19 0.18 -5.29
C ALA A 142 -11.33 1.59 -5.89
N LYS A 143 -11.52 1.68 -7.21
CA LYS A 143 -11.74 2.96 -7.89
C LYS A 143 -13.02 3.64 -7.38
N GLN A 144 -14.11 2.89 -7.27
CA GLN A 144 -15.37 3.42 -6.77
C GLN A 144 -15.23 3.96 -5.35
N LEU A 145 -14.49 3.27 -4.48
CA LEU A 145 -14.18 3.76 -3.13
C LEU A 145 -13.38 5.06 -3.17
N ASN A 146 -12.35 5.17 -4.01
CA ASN A 146 -11.58 6.41 -4.17
C ASN A 146 -12.45 7.57 -4.69
N ASP A 147 -13.34 7.30 -5.65
CA ASP A 147 -14.30 8.30 -6.15
C ASP A 147 -15.25 8.76 -5.02
N GLN A 148 -15.67 7.85 -4.11
CA GLN A 148 -16.45 8.20 -2.92
C GLN A 148 -15.64 9.02 -1.93
N TYR A 149 -14.40 8.61 -1.64
CA TYR A 149 -13.47 9.29 -0.74
C TYR A 149 -13.21 10.73 -1.15
N ALA A 150 -13.12 11.01 -2.45
CA ALA A 150 -12.98 12.38 -2.97
C ALA A 150 -14.14 13.32 -2.59
N THR A 151 -15.30 12.78 -2.22
CA THR A 151 -16.46 13.57 -1.76
C THR A 151 -16.55 13.72 -0.25
N LEU A 152 -15.75 12.96 0.51
CA LEU A 152 -15.81 12.95 1.96
C LEU A 152 -15.08 14.15 2.57
N THR A 153 -15.64 14.60 3.68
CA THR A 153 -15.04 15.58 4.60
C THR A 153 -14.96 14.96 5.99
N THR A 154 -14.22 15.60 6.91
CA THR A 154 -14.17 15.16 8.32
C THR A 154 -15.55 15.16 8.99
N SER A 155 -16.46 16.02 8.54
CA SER A 155 -17.84 16.11 9.01
C SER A 155 -18.82 15.15 8.32
N SER A 156 -18.35 14.31 7.39
CA SER A 156 -19.20 13.32 6.73
C SER A 156 -19.60 12.24 7.73
N SER A 157 -20.90 11.89 7.76
CA SER A 157 -21.42 10.85 8.64
C SER A 157 -20.87 9.48 8.25
N CYS A 158 -20.47 8.69 9.24
CA CYS A 158 -19.90 7.35 9.09
C CYS A 158 -20.28 6.47 10.30
N ASN A 159 -20.01 5.17 10.22
CA ASN A 159 -20.14 4.24 11.35
C ASN A 159 -18.79 4.03 12.01
N ASP A 160 -18.77 3.90 13.34
CA ASP A 160 -17.53 3.67 14.09
C ASP A 160 -16.70 2.54 13.50
N GLY A 161 -15.43 2.83 13.24
CA GLY A 161 -14.48 1.92 12.65
C GLY A 161 -14.45 1.88 11.11
N ASP A 162 -15.36 2.58 10.42
CA ASP A 162 -15.26 2.79 8.96
C ASP A 162 -13.91 3.43 8.62
N VAL A 163 -13.28 2.97 7.54
CA VAL A 163 -11.98 3.49 7.06
C VAL A 163 -12.16 4.18 5.71
N ALA A 164 -11.53 5.34 5.55
CA ALA A 164 -11.60 6.13 4.32
C ALA A 164 -10.32 6.90 4.05
N CYS A 165 -10.28 7.54 2.87
CA CYS A 165 -9.36 8.63 2.60
C CYS A 165 -10.13 9.94 2.60
N VAL A 166 -9.74 10.91 3.43
CA VAL A 166 -10.40 12.22 3.53
C VAL A 166 -9.36 13.31 3.30
N GLY A 167 -9.51 14.08 2.21
CA GLY A 167 -8.52 15.09 1.83
C GLY A 167 -7.12 14.53 1.60
N GLY A 168 -7.02 13.28 1.13
CA GLY A 168 -5.74 12.58 0.92
C GLY A 168 -5.10 11.97 2.17
N GLN A 169 -5.71 12.17 3.34
CA GLN A 169 -5.27 11.60 4.61
C GLN A 169 -6.01 10.29 4.91
N PHE A 170 -5.35 9.38 5.62
CA PHE A 170 -6.00 8.19 6.14
C PHE A 170 -7.00 8.61 7.22
N ALA A 171 -8.20 8.04 7.19
CA ALA A 171 -9.25 8.42 8.09
C ALA A 171 -9.96 7.19 8.65
N THR A 172 -10.38 7.28 9.91
CA THR A 172 -11.27 6.30 10.55
C THR A 172 -12.40 7.03 11.24
N CYS A 173 -13.57 6.44 11.19
CA CYS A 173 -14.74 6.99 11.84
C CYS A 173 -14.71 6.73 13.35
N TYR A 174 -14.98 7.78 14.12
CA TYR A 174 -15.20 7.69 15.55
C TYR A 174 -16.30 8.67 15.95
N GLU A 175 -17.30 8.17 16.69
CA GLU A 175 -18.49 8.91 17.12
C GLU A 175 -19.20 9.61 15.96
N GLY A 176 -19.25 8.94 14.81
CA GLY A 176 -19.98 9.40 13.62
C GLY A 176 -19.28 10.48 12.78
N SER A 177 -17.99 10.77 13.04
CA SER A 177 -17.18 11.68 12.22
C SER A 177 -15.81 11.07 11.89
N TYR A 178 -15.23 11.45 10.75
CA TYR A 178 -13.90 10.99 10.36
C TYR A 178 -12.81 11.76 11.08
N GLN A 179 -11.98 11.03 11.81
CA GLN A 179 -10.70 11.51 12.32
C GLN A 179 -9.63 11.20 11.26
N THR A 180 -8.72 12.14 11.00
CA THR A 180 -7.72 12.01 9.94
C THR A 180 -6.30 11.98 10.49
N TRP A 181 -5.45 11.21 9.82
CA TRP A 181 -4.03 11.07 10.12
C TRP A 181 -3.20 11.22 8.85
N SER A 182 -2.12 11.99 8.97
CA SER A 182 -1.22 12.25 7.86
C SER A 182 -0.57 10.95 7.39
N CYS A 183 -0.55 10.73 6.08
CA CYS A 183 0.23 9.68 5.44
C CYS A 183 1.73 10.03 5.30
N GLY A 184 2.17 11.19 5.80
CA GLY A 184 3.52 11.70 5.54
C GLY A 184 3.71 11.97 4.05
N ASP A 185 4.74 11.36 3.46
CA ASP A 185 5.03 11.43 2.02
C ASP A 185 4.24 10.40 1.18
N LEU A 186 3.41 9.56 1.82
CA LEU A 186 2.56 8.56 1.16
C LEU A 186 1.18 9.14 0.80
N THR A 187 0.42 8.40 0.00
CA THR A 187 -0.94 8.77 -0.41
C THR A 187 -1.93 7.77 0.18
N CYS A 188 -3.03 8.25 0.78
CA CYS A 188 -4.14 7.37 1.14
C CYS A 188 -4.93 6.98 -0.12
N ALA A 189 -5.12 5.68 -0.34
CA ALA A 189 -6.04 5.16 -1.34
C ALA A 189 -6.70 3.84 -0.88
N ALA A 190 -7.90 3.57 -1.39
CA ALA A 190 -8.37 2.20 -1.54
C ALA A 190 -7.62 1.55 -2.71
N ILE A 191 -6.95 0.44 -2.45
CA ILE A 191 -6.20 -0.34 -3.44
C ILE A 191 -6.84 -1.73 -3.63
N PRO A 192 -6.83 -2.29 -4.85
CA PRO A 192 -7.35 -3.64 -5.07
C PRO A 192 -6.47 -4.68 -4.38
N ASN A 193 -7.11 -5.64 -3.71
CA ASN A 193 -6.39 -6.79 -3.17
C ASN A 193 -5.95 -7.71 -4.32
N GLU A 194 -4.79 -8.33 -4.18
CA GLU A 194 -4.10 -9.11 -5.20
C GLU A 194 -4.01 -10.61 -4.83
N TRP A 195 -4.40 -10.96 -3.60
CA TRP A 195 -4.35 -12.29 -3.00
C TRP A 195 -5.75 -12.90 -2.83
N SER A 196 -6.76 -12.06 -2.61
CA SER A 196 -8.16 -12.48 -2.55
C SER A 196 -9.10 -11.45 -3.14
N GLN A 197 -10.39 -11.76 -3.13
CA GLN A 197 -11.46 -10.77 -3.33
C GLN A 197 -11.38 -9.65 -2.29
N GLY A 198 -11.64 -8.40 -2.70
CA GLY A 198 -11.76 -7.23 -1.82
C GLY A 198 -10.77 -6.11 -2.11
N THR A 199 -10.83 -5.07 -1.30
CA THR A 199 -10.00 -3.86 -1.39
C THR A 199 -9.45 -3.51 -0.01
N THR A 200 -8.30 -2.86 0.05
CA THR A 200 -7.71 -2.37 1.30
C THR A 200 -7.56 -0.86 1.22
N THR A 201 -7.92 -0.12 2.27
CA THR A 201 -7.68 1.33 2.35
C THR A 201 -6.51 1.60 3.28
N LEU A 202 -5.47 2.28 2.79
CA LEU A 202 -4.23 2.54 3.53
C LEU A 202 -3.43 3.66 2.89
N CYS A 203 -2.44 4.17 3.63
CA CYS A 203 -1.35 4.96 3.06
C CYS A 203 -0.37 4.05 2.33
N ASP A 204 -0.11 4.32 1.06
CA ASP A 204 0.91 3.62 0.27
C ASP A 204 1.62 4.59 -0.68
N THR A 205 2.68 4.13 -1.32
CA THR A 205 3.40 4.90 -2.33
C THR A 205 2.52 5.11 -3.55
N SER A 206 2.58 6.30 -4.15
CA SER A 206 1.90 6.58 -5.42
C SER A 206 2.30 5.60 -6.54
N ASP A 207 3.53 5.09 -6.49
CA ASP A 207 4.02 4.07 -7.42
C ASP A 207 3.30 2.73 -7.25
N ASP A 208 3.11 2.20 -6.03
CA ASP A 208 2.37 0.93 -5.84
C ASP A 208 0.89 1.10 -6.20
N ILE A 209 0.28 2.21 -5.77
CA ILE A 209 -1.12 2.51 -6.08
C ILE A 209 -1.31 2.52 -7.61
N ALA A 210 -0.53 3.33 -8.32
CA ALA A 210 -0.60 3.43 -9.79
C ALA A 210 -0.32 2.07 -10.47
N TRP A 211 0.65 1.30 -9.96
CA TRP A 211 0.94 -0.03 -10.48
C TRP A 211 -0.26 -0.97 -10.33
N ARG A 212 -0.89 -1.03 -9.16
CA ARG A 212 -2.05 -1.90 -8.89
C ARG A 212 -3.25 -1.53 -9.76
N PHE A 213 -3.56 -0.24 -9.90
CA PHE A 213 -4.64 0.22 -10.77
C PHE A 213 -4.34 -0.09 -12.24
N SER A 214 -3.09 0.14 -12.69
CA SER A 214 -2.64 -0.25 -14.03
C SER A 214 -2.82 -1.75 -14.30
N GLN A 215 -2.40 -2.62 -13.39
CA GLN A 215 -2.58 -4.08 -13.50
C GLN A 215 -4.06 -4.48 -13.49
N ALA A 216 -4.88 -3.76 -12.73
CA ALA A 216 -6.31 -3.98 -12.68
C ALA A 216 -7.06 -3.56 -13.97
N GLY A 217 -6.40 -2.83 -14.88
CA GLY A 217 -7.01 -2.34 -16.12
C GLY A 217 -7.97 -1.16 -15.88
N VAL A 218 -7.79 -0.43 -14.79
CA VAL A 218 -8.56 0.77 -14.43
C VAL A 218 -7.60 1.94 -14.17
N SER A 219 -8.00 3.16 -14.48
CA SER A 219 -7.24 4.36 -14.11
C SER A 219 -7.69 4.88 -12.75
N GLU A 220 -6.74 5.25 -11.89
CA GLU A 220 -7.01 6.14 -10.77
C GLU A 220 -7.22 7.56 -11.32
N ASN A 221 -8.16 8.32 -10.74
CA ASN A 221 -8.48 9.69 -11.15
C ASN A 221 -7.74 10.70 -10.27
#